data_AF-A0A1J5UBI1-F1
#
_entry.id   AF-A0A1J5UBI1-F1
#
_cell.length_a   1.000
_cell.length_b   1.000
_cell.length_c   1.000
_cell.angle_alpha   90.00
_cell.angle_beta   90.00
_cell.angle_gamma   90.00
#
_symmetry.space_group_name_H-M   'P 1'
#
loop_
_entity.id
_entity.type
_entity.pdbx_description
1 polymer ?
#
loop_
_entity_poly.entity_id
_entity_poly.type
_entity_poly.pdbx_seq_one_letter_code
_entity_poly.pdbx_strand_id
1 'polypeptide(L)'
;MAENENDVRVNITIVNTTKEKEDVRCTDICCSSISGLEVGDVIQAGDKINITSGTNNRIFFKFIAEQTKDVFQIGCTCPKSSQNSACGYGNSGLQCYSRSGTPVSFTFHLGKTNKADWDNGCDLDGDCPRYGDCS
;
A
#
# COMPACT_ATOMS: atom_id res chain seq x y z
N MET A 1 14.72 20.93 -8.11
CA MET A 1 13.52 21.46 -7.45
C MET A 1 13.33 20.62 -6.22
N ALA A 2 13.55 21.19 -5.03
CA ALA A 2 13.41 20.46 -3.78
C ALA A 2 11.93 20.17 -3.53
N GLU A 3 11.58 18.89 -3.40
CA GLU A 3 10.26 18.48 -2.91
C GLU A 3 10.12 19.06 -1.49
N ASN A 4 9.12 19.92 -1.28
CA ASN A 4 8.81 20.45 0.04
C ASN A 4 8.44 19.28 0.95
N GLU A 5 9.15 19.12 2.07
CA GLU A 5 8.92 18.11 3.11
C GLU A 5 7.51 18.18 3.77
N ASN A 6 6.64 19.10 3.33
CA ASN A 6 5.29 19.33 3.84
C ASN A 6 4.14 18.98 2.88
N ASP A 7 4.39 18.53 1.64
CA ASP A 7 3.31 18.18 0.68
C ASP A 7 3.02 16.68 0.67
N VAL A 8 2.50 16.16 1.79
CA VAL A 8 2.06 14.76 1.85
C VAL A 8 0.80 14.59 1.01
N ARG A 9 0.86 13.71 0.01
CA ARG A 9 -0.28 13.35 -0.84
C ARG A 9 -0.89 12.01 -0.47
N VAL A 10 -0.06 11.07 -0.02
CA VAL A 10 -0.44 9.71 0.30
C VAL A 10 0.02 9.36 1.71
N ASN A 11 -0.91 8.90 2.54
CA ASN A 11 -0.64 8.21 3.79
C ASN A 11 -0.99 6.73 3.64
N ILE A 12 -0.08 5.83 3.99
CA ILE A 12 -0.28 4.39 3.89
C ILE A 12 -0.03 3.78 5.26
N THR A 13 -1.04 3.10 5.80
CA THR A 13 -0.89 2.27 6.98
C THR A 13 -0.88 0.80 6.56
N ILE A 14 0.20 0.09 6.89
CA ILE A 14 0.29 -1.36 6.65
C ILE A 14 0.28 -2.03 8.02
N VAL A 15 -0.70 -2.88 8.25
CA VAL A 15 -0.88 -3.65 9.48
C VAL A 15 -0.58 -5.11 9.18
N ASN A 16 0.35 -5.71 9.92
CA ASN A 16 0.61 -7.14 9.81
C ASN A 16 -0.43 -7.91 10.64
N THR A 17 -1.39 -8.56 9.98
CA THR A 17 -2.45 -9.36 10.61
C THR A 17 -2.43 -10.82 10.19
N THR A 18 -1.27 -11.33 9.79
CA THR A 18 -1.07 -12.71 9.34
C THR A 18 -1.44 -13.71 10.44
N LYS A 19 -1.98 -14.86 10.04
CA LYS A 19 -2.65 -15.82 10.94
C LYS A 19 -1.72 -16.52 11.93
N GLU A 20 -0.43 -16.60 11.62
CA GLU A 20 0.56 -17.35 12.42
C GLU A 20 1.39 -16.47 13.35
N LYS A 21 1.02 -15.18 13.49
CA LYS A 21 1.90 -14.18 14.08
C LYS A 21 3.30 -14.19 13.45
N GLU A 22 3.34 -14.34 12.13
CA GLU A 22 4.58 -14.30 11.37
C GLU A 22 4.98 -12.87 11.05
N ASP A 23 6.29 -12.64 11.07
CA ASP A 23 6.90 -11.39 10.65
C ASP A 23 6.89 -11.30 9.13
N VAL A 24 6.66 -10.09 8.61
CA VAL A 24 6.66 -9.83 7.16
C VAL A 24 7.78 -8.85 6.83
N ARG A 25 8.62 -9.23 5.87
CA ARG A 25 9.76 -8.42 5.42
C ARG A 25 9.42 -7.68 4.16
N CYS A 26 9.71 -6.37 4.11
CA CYS A 26 9.68 -5.60 2.88
C CYS A 26 10.81 -6.06 1.96
N THR A 27 10.48 -6.44 0.72
CA THR A 27 11.44 -6.97 -0.26
C THR A 27 11.57 -6.12 -1.50
N ASP A 28 10.59 -5.24 -1.76
CA ASP A 28 10.60 -4.36 -2.92
C ASP A 28 9.71 -3.14 -2.66
N ILE A 29 10.17 -1.98 -3.14
CA ILE A 29 9.45 -0.71 -3.16
C ILE A 29 9.81 -0.07 -4.50
N CYS A 30 8.81 0.26 -5.33
CA CYS A 30 9.09 0.80 -6.65
C CYS A 30 8.15 1.95 -7.09
N CYS A 31 8.54 2.55 -8.21
CA CYS A 31 7.91 3.66 -8.93
C CYS A 31 8.01 5.06 -8.28
N SER A 32 8.02 5.19 -6.96
CA SER A 32 8.10 6.50 -6.30
C SER A 32 8.89 6.47 -4.99
N SER A 33 9.38 7.65 -4.58
CA SER A 33 9.96 7.88 -3.26
C SER A 33 8.88 7.84 -2.18
N ILE A 34 9.26 7.30 -1.02
CA ILE A 34 8.42 7.19 0.17
C ILE A 34 9.28 7.44 1.41
N SER A 35 8.63 7.77 2.52
CA SER A 35 9.25 7.92 3.83
C SER A 35 8.60 6.96 4.84
N GLY A 36 9.39 6.38 5.74
CA GLY A 36 8.90 5.54 6.84
C GLY A 36 8.93 4.03 6.61
N LEU A 37 9.52 3.55 5.50
CA LEU A 37 9.81 2.14 5.26
C LEU A 37 11.03 2.01 4.33
N GLU A 38 11.90 1.04 4.56
CA GLU A 38 13.00 0.66 3.67
C GLU A 38 12.91 -0.81 3.25
N VAL A 39 13.52 -1.15 2.11
CA VAL A 39 13.66 -2.55 1.71
C VAL A 39 14.55 -3.28 2.72
N GLY A 40 14.06 -4.39 3.25
CA GLY A 40 14.71 -5.16 4.30
C GLY A 40 14.05 -5.01 5.67
N ASP A 41 13.25 -3.95 5.88
CA ASP A 41 12.50 -3.74 7.12
C ASP A 41 11.51 -4.88 7.38
N VAL A 42 11.29 -5.14 8.67
CA VAL A 42 10.41 -6.20 9.15
C VAL A 42 9.27 -5.59 9.95
N ILE A 43 8.03 -5.96 9.60
CA ILE A 43 6.84 -5.60 10.37
C ILE A 43 6.46 -6.82 11.20
N GLN A 44 6.59 -6.70 12.52
CA GLN A 44 6.24 -7.79 13.43
C GLN A 44 4.74 -8.09 13.39
N ALA A 45 4.36 -9.31 13.74
CA ALA A 45 2.96 -9.67 13.81
C ALA A 45 2.16 -8.83 14.82
N GLY A 46 1.05 -8.27 14.35
CA GLY A 46 0.20 -7.37 15.12
C GLY A 46 0.65 -5.90 15.08
N ASP A 47 1.88 -5.64 14.63
CA ASP A 47 2.39 -4.28 14.47
C ASP A 47 1.92 -3.64 13.16
N LYS A 48 2.18 -2.34 13.07
CA LYS A 48 1.91 -1.55 11.89
C LYS A 48 3.04 -0.59 11.59
N ILE A 49 3.16 -0.22 10.32
CA ILE A 49 4.03 0.85 9.88
C ILE A 49 3.21 1.92 9.15
N ASN A 50 3.65 3.18 9.28
CA ASN A 50 3.04 4.32 8.60
C ASN A 50 4.04 4.87 7.60
N ILE A 51 3.60 5.03 6.36
CA ILE A 51 4.40 5.47 5.23
C ILE A 51 3.75 6.71 4.66
N THR A 52 4.56 7.68 4.25
CA THR A 52 4.08 8.89 3.57
C THR A 52 4.78 9.08 2.23
N SER A 53 4.10 9.75 1.30
CA SER A 53 4.69 10.18 0.03
C SER A 53 4.04 11.46 -0.49
N GLY A 54 4.85 12.32 -1.10
CA GLY A 54 4.39 13.50 -1.84
C GLY A 54 4.16 13.26 -3.34
N THR A 55 4.31 12.03 -3.81
CA THR A 55 4.15 11.69 -5.23
C THR A 55 2.69 11.70 -5.68
N ASN A 56 2.48 12.02 -6.95
CA ASN A 56 1.22 11.80 -7.66
C ASN A 56 1.26 10.57 -8.57
N ASN A 57 2.38 9.85 -8.60
CA ASN A 57 2.55 8.63 -9.37
C ASN A 57 2.04 7.42 -8.58
N ARG A 58 2.12 6.23 -9.18
CA ARG A 58 1.86 4.97 -8.49
C ARG A 58 3.03 4.62 -7.57
N ILE A 59 2.71 3.89 -6.51
CA ILE A 59 3.64 3.33 -5.55
C ILE A 59 3.28 1.87 -5.37
N PHE A 60 4.27 0.98 -5.41
CA PHE A 60 4.06 -0.44 -5.15
C PHE A 60 5.02 -0.94 -4.09
N PHE A 61 4.55 -1.91 -3.32
CA PHE A 61 5.32 -2.55 -2.27
C PHE A 61 5.13 -4.06 -2.34
N LYS A 62 6.19 -4.80 -2.08
CA LYS A 62 6.16 -6.25 -1.92
C LYS A 62 6.70 -6.65 -0.57
N PHE A 63 5.94 -7.48 0.14
CA PHE A 63 6.35 -8.12 1.38
C PHE A 63 6.35 -9.63 1.20
N ILE A 64 7.20 -10.29 1.96
CA ILE A 64 7.26 -11.75 2.05
C ILE A 64 7.20 -12.13 3.52
N ALA A 65 6.28 -13.03 3.87
CA ALA A 65 6.25 -13.66 5.17
C ALA A 65 7.52 -14.49 5.43
N GLU A 66 8.15 -14.33 6.59
CA GLU A 66 9.43 -14.98 6.85
C GLU A 66 9.34 -16.50 6.97
N GLN A 67 8.21 -17.03 7.46
CA GLN A 67 8.00 -18.46 7.68
C GLN A 67 7.30 -19.11 6.49
N THR A 68 6.07 -18.69 6.18
CA THR A 68 5.24 -19.32 5.13
C THR A 68 5.72 -19.01 3.71
N LYS A 69 6.49 -17.93 3.53
CA LYS A 69 6.89 -17.36 2.24
C LYS A 69 5.70 -16.84 1.41
N ASP A 70 4.56 -16.60 2.05
CA ASP A 70 3.43 -15.91 1.42
C ASP A 70 3.86 -14.53 0.93
N VAL A 71 3.43 -14.19 -0.29
CA VAL A 71 3.74 -12.91 -0.94
C VAL A 71 2.56 -11.97 -0.77
N PHE A 72 2.83 -10.78 -0.26
CA PHE A 72 1.87 -9.69 -0.17
C PHE A 72 2.33 -8.56 -1.07
N GLN A 73 1.44 -8.08 -1.92
CA GLN A 73 1.71 -6.97 -2.82
C GLN A 73 0.62 -5.94 -2.63
N ILE A 74 1.00 -4.67 -2.67
CA ILE A 74 0.08 -3.55 -2.62
C ILE A 74 0.48 -2.51 -3.67
N GLY A 75 -0.51 -1.77 -4.17
CA GLY A 75 -0.31 -0.65 -5.07
C GLY A 75 -1.26 0.48 -4.71
N CYS A 76 -0.82 1.73 -4.86
CA CYS A 76 -1.69 2.89 -4.66
C CYS A 76 -1.24 4.12 -5.43
N THR A 77 -2.14 5.10 -5.60
CA THR A 77 -1.83 6.39 -6.20
C THR A 77 -2.78 7.50 -5.74
N CYS A 78 -2.28 8.74 -5.74
CA CYS A 78 -3.06 9.97 -5.55
C CYS A 78 -2.78 10.98 -6.68
N PRO A 79 -3.33 10.73 -7.89
CA PRO A 79 -3.11 11.59 -9.05
C PRO A 79 -3.70 13.00 -8.83
N LYS A 80 -3.18 13.99 -9.55
CA LYS A 80 -3.65 15.39 -9.40
C LYS A 80 -5.03 15.64 -10.00
N SER A 81 -5.39 14.90 -11.06
CA SER A 81 -6.54 15.19 -11.91
C SER A 81 -7.45 13.98 -12.15
N SER A 82 -7.30 12.91 -11.37
CA SER A 82 -8.17 11.73 -11.43
C SER A 82 -8.43 11.21 -10.02
N GLN A 83 -9.21 10.12 -9.93
CA GLN A 83 -9.53 9.51 -8.66
C GLN A 83 -8.31 8.83 -8.03
N ASN A 84 -8.28 8.84 -6.70
CA ASN A 84 -7.36 8.02 -5.94
C ASN A 84 -7.70 6.55 -6.16
N SER A 85 -6.68 5.70 -6.17
CA SER A 85 -6.82 4.27 -6.43
C SER A 85 -5.83 3.49 -5.57
N ALA A 86 -6.25 2.32 -5.12
CA ALA A 86 -5.40 1.38 -4.41
C ALA A 86 -5.81 -0.05 -4.67
N CYS A 87 -4.86 -0.98 -4.63
CA CYS A 87 -5.11 -2.40 -4.74
C CYS A 87 -4.29 -3.16 -3.69
N GLY A 88 -4.96 -4.08 -2.99
CA GLY A 88 -4.31 -5.18 -2.29
C GLY A 88 -4.32 -6.42 -3.18
N TYR A 89 -3.16 -6.95 -3.53
CA TYR A 89 -3.05 -8.16 -4.35
C TYR A 89 -3.11 -9.39 -3.43
N GLY A 90 -3.95 -10.36 -3.77
CA GLY A 90 -4.13 -11.58 -2.96
C GLY A 90 -4.62 -11.25 -1.55
N ASN A 91 -3.88 -11.67 -0.53
CA ASN A 91 -4.23 -11.51 0.89
C ASN A 91 -3.74 -10.17 1.49
N SER A 92 -3.58 -9.13 0.69
CA SER A 92 -3.06 -7.82 1.13
C SER A 92 -4.18 -6.86 1.52
N GLY A 93 -5.17 -7.35 2.28
CA GLY A 93 -6.48 -6.77 2.56
C GLY A 93 -6.59 -5.25 2.61
N LEU A 94 -6.85 -4.62 1.47
CA LEU A 94 -7.15 -3.20 1.36
C LEU A 94 -8.48 -2.88 2.05
N GLN A 95 -8.48 -1.87 2.92
CA GLN A 95 -9.67 -1.34 3.58
C GLN A 95 -10.29 -0.20 2.77
N CYS A 96 -11.52 0.20 3.11
CA CYS A 96 -12.19 1.29 2.42
C CYS A 96 -11.40 2.61 2.49
N TYR A 97 -11.42 3.38 1.41
CA TYR A 97 -10.66 4.61 1.24
C TYR A 97 -11.46 5.65 0.44
N SER A 98 -11.05 6.91 0.52
CA SER A 98 -11.65 7.99 -0.28
C SER A 98 -11.06 8.05 -1.69
N ARG A 99 -11.91 7.93 -2.71
CA ARG A 99 -11.50 8.10 -4.12
C ARG A 99 -11.21 9.56 -4.51
N SER A 100 -11.45 10.51 -3.62
CA SER A 100 -11.18 11.93 -3.84
C SER A 100 -10.49 12.58 -2.63
N GLY A 101 -9.87 13.74 -2.87
CA GLY A 101 -9.17 14.51 -1.85
C GLY A 101 -7.68 14.20 -1.78
N THR A 102 -6.94 15.15 -1.20
CA THR A 102 -5.50 15.07 -0.93
C THR A 102 -5.25 15.75 0.43
N PRO A 103 -4.49 15.12 1.36
CA PRO A 103 -3.95 13.77 1.25
C PRO A 103 -5.02 12.69 1.24
N VAL A 104 -4.72 11.55 0.61
CA VAL A 104 -5.50 10.32 0.75
C VAL A 104 -4.84 9.38 1.75
N SER A 105 -5.66 8.62 2.48
CA SER A 105 -5.20 7.60 3.42
C SER A 105 -5.64 6.22 2.94
N PHE A 106 -4.69 5.31 2.81
CA PHE A 106 -4.91 3.90 2.53
C PHE A 106 -4.52 3.05 3.74
N THR A 107 -5.28 2.00 4.00
CA THR A 107 -4.96 1.04 5.06
C THR A 107 -5.00 -0.37 4.48
N PHE A 108 -3.93 -1.12 4.67
CA PHE A 108 -3.78 -2.50 4.21
C PHE A 108 -3.55 -3.41 5.41
N HIS A 109 -4.34 -4.47 5.52
CA HIS A 109 -4.20 -5.50 6.54
C HIS A 109 -3.67 -6.78 5.88
N LEU A 110 -2.37 -7.03 6.03
CA LEU A 110 -1.73 -8.21 5.46
C LEU A 110 -2.26 -9.47 6.14
N GLY A 111 -2.70 -10.45 5.35
CA GLY A 111 -3.39 -11.66 5.83
C GLY A 111 -4.92 -11.53 5.95
N LYS A 112 -5.51 -10.43 5.46
CA LYS A 112 -6.98 -10.23 5.40
C LYS A 112 -7.47 -10.11 3.96
N THR A 113 -8.78 -10.27 3.80
CA THR A 113 -9.48 -10.03 2.54
C THR A 113 -9.59 -8.53 2.27
N ASN A 114 -9.60 -8.16 1.00
CA ASN A 114 -9.90 -6.80 0.56
C ASN A 114 -11.35 -6.43 0.89
N LYS A 115 -11.60 -5.12 1.03
CA LYS A 115 -12.93 -4.48 1.12
C LYS A 115 -13.12 -3.40 0.05
N ALA A 116 -12.07 -3.12 -0.70
CA ALA A 116 -12.00 -2.10 -1.73
C ALA A 116 -10.99 -2.57 -2.77
N ASP A 117 -11.04 -1.98 -3.95
CA ASP A 117 -10.14 -2.26 -5.07
C ASP A 117 -9.71 -0.97 -5.77
N TRP A 118 -9.02 -1.11 -6.90
CA TRP A 118 -8.41 -0.01 -7.62
C TRP A 118 -9.41 1.06 -8.07
N ASP A 119 -10.61 0.64 -8.45
CA ASP A 119 -11.65 1.52 -8.99
C ASP A 119 -12.80 1.74 -8.01
N ASN A 120 -12.81 1.05 -6.86
CA ASN A 120 -13.90 1.12 -5.90
C ASN A 120 -13.37 1.31 -4.48
N GLY A 121 -13.76 2.43 -3.86
CA GLY A 121 -13.26 2.83 -2.53
C GLY A 121 -13.83 2.03 -1.36
N CYS A 122 -14.86 1.20 -1.56
CA CYS A 122 -15.45 0.36 -0.51
C CYS A 122 -16.30 -0.79 -1.09
N ASP A 123 -15.90 -1.29 -2.27
CA ASP A 123 -16.53 -2.42 -2.95
C ASP A 123 -15.47 -3.24 -3.72
N LEU A 124 -15.80 -4.47 -4.09
CA LEU A 124 -14.93 -5.38 -4.86
C LEU A 124 -15.56 -5.69 -6.22
N ASP A 125 -15.41 -4.79 -7.18
CA ASP A 125 -16.00 -4.85 -8.52
C ASP A 125 -14.99 -4.51 -9.64
N GLY A 126 -13.76 -4.14 -9.28
CA GLY A 126 -12.68 -3.76 -10.18
C GLY A 126 -11.54 -4.76 -10.23
N ASP A 127 -10.62 -4.55 -11.16
CA ASP A 127 -9.37 -5.30 -11.26
C ASP A 127 -8.18 -4.46 -10.78
N CYS A 128 -7.08 -5.12 -10.45
CA CYS A 128 -5.84 -4.46 -10.09
C CYS A 128 -4.96 -4.23 -11.32
N PRO A 129 -4.24 -3.10 -11.40
CA PRO A 129 -3.20 -2.95 -12.42
C PRO A 129 -2.14 -4.03 -12.23
N ARG A 130 -1.27 -4.23 -13.22
CA ARG A 130 -0.12 -5.12 -13.05
C ARG A 130 0.80 -4.56 -11.96
N TYR A 131 1.24 -5.41 -11.03
CA TYR A 131 2.23 -5.01 -10.03
C TYR A 131 3.50 -4.44 -10.71
N GLY A 132 3.97 -3.30 -10.22
CA GLY A 132 5.15 -2.61 -10.75
C GLY A 132 4.88 -1.84 -12.05
N ASP A 133 3.63 -1.71 -12.48
CA ASP A 133 3.27 -0.83 -13.58
C ASP A 133 3.36 0.64 -13.14
N CYS A 134 4.55 1.22 -13.31
CA CYS A 134 4.87 2.60 -12.98
C CYS A 134 4.30 3.64 -13.98
N SER A 135 3.50 3.20 -14.97
CA SER A 135 2.89 4.10 -15.95
C SER A 135 1.67 4.85 -15.44
#